data_AF-A0A928ZD81-F1
#
_entry.id   AF-A0A928ZD81-F1
#
_cell.length_a   1.000
_cell.length_b   1.000
_cell.length_c   1.000
_cell.angle_alpha   90.00
_cell.angle_beta   90.00
_cell.angle_gamma   90.00
#
_symmetry.space_group_name_H-M   'P 1'
#
loop_
_entity.id
_entity.type
_entity.pdbx_description
1 polymer ?
#
loop_
_entity_poly.entity_id
_entity_poly.type
_entity_poly.pdbx_seq_one_letter_code
_entity_poly.pdbx_strand_id
1 'polypeptide(L)' 'MNNTAFTCMTDADWIDQGKADAWAGKPKQSPEHDPQAASMYDLGYCEGEIERSPIESKTNKIKKIKAE' A
#
# COMPACT_ATOMS: atom_id res chain seq x y z
N MET A 1 12.37 -19.40 -22.86
CA MET A 1 12.56 -17.94 -22.93
C MET A 1 12.76 -17.39 -21.53
N ASN A 2 14.00 -17.05 -21.19
CA ASN A 2 14.38 -16.30 -20.01
C ASN A 2 14.10 -14.82 -20.27
N ASN A 3 12.82 -14.44 -20.22
CA ASN A 3 12.46 -13.03 -20.16
C ASN A 3 12.69 -12.59 -18.72
N THR A 4 13.93 -12.21 -18.43
CA THR A 4 14.26 -11.39 -17.28
C THR A 4 13.44 -10.12 -17.46
N ALA A 5 12.27 -10.12 -16.83
CA ALA A 5 11.42 -8.97 -16.62
C ALA A 5 12.24 -8.01 -15.76
N PHE A 6 13.20 -7.33 -16.38
CA PHE A 6 13.62 -6.00 -15.96
C PHE A 6 12.44 -5.09 -16.31
N THR A 7 11.30 -5.35 -15.69
CA THR A 7 10.10 -4.54 -15.79
C THR A 7 10.49 -3.27 -15.06
N CYS A 8 10.94 -2.29 -15.84
CA CYS A 8 10.70 -0.90 -15.52
C CYS A 8 9.19 -0.75 -15.28
N MET A 9 8.78 -1.04 -14.04
CA MET A 9 7.41 -0.87 -13.59
C MET A 9 7.07 0.59 -13.83
N THR A 10 6.06 0.81 -14.66
CA THR A 10 5.58 2.15 -14.96
C THR A 10 4.94 2.76 -13.72
N ASP A 11 4.78 4.09 -13.70
CA ASP A 11 4.11 4.80 -12.60
C ASP A 11 2.74 4.18 -12.25
N ALA A 12 1.99 3.75 -13.26
CA ALA A 12 0.69 3.10 -13.09
C ALA A 12 0.79 1.70 -12.46
N ASP A 13 1.85 0.95 -12.75
CA ASP A 13 2.08 -0.39 -12.21
C ASP A 13 2.40 -0.31 -10.71
N TRP A 14 3.16 0.71 -10.29
CA TRP A 14 3.40 0.99 -8.87
C TRP A 14 2.13 1.38 -8.12
N ILE A 15 1.25 2.17 -8.73
CA ILE A 15 -0.07 2.48 -8.16
C ILE A 15 -0.89 1.21 -7.96
N ASP A 16 -1.01 0.37 -9.00
CA ASP A 16 -1.81 -0.85 -8.94
C ASP A 16 -1.26 -1.83 -7.89
N GLN A 17 0.06 -1.98 -7.81
CA GLN A 17 0.70 -2.79 -6.79
C GLN A 17 0.45 -2.26 -5.37
N GLY A 18 0.58 -0.95 -5.15
CA GLY A 18 0.25 -0.34 -3.86
C GLY A 18 -1.19 -0.61 -3.46
N LYS A 19 -2.14 -0.44 -4.39
CA LYS A 19 -3.56 -0.71 -4.18
C LYS A 19 -3.81 -2.18 -3.85
N ALA A 20 -3.19 -3.09 -4.59
CA ALA A 20 -3.30 -4.53 -4.38
C ALA A 20 -2.73 -4.97 -3.02
N ASP A 21 -1.60 -4.42 -2.60
CA ASP A 21 -0.99 -4.69 -1.29
C ASP A 21 -1.88 -4.19 -0.15
N ALA A 22 -2.45 -2.99 -0.29
CA ALA A 22 -3.40 -2.45 0.68
C ALA A 22 -4.67 -3.30 0.80
N TRP A 23 -5.19 -3.78 -0.34
CA TRP A 23 -6.30 -4.75 -0.37
C TRP A 23 -5.94 -6.09 0.29
N ALA A 24 -4.72 -6.57 0.08
CA ALA A 24 -4.20 -7.77 0.70
C ALA A 24 -3.85 -7.60 2.20
N GLY A 25 -3.90 -6.37 2.72
CA GLY A 25 -3.53 -6.04 4.10
C GLY A 25 -2.04 -6.22 4.39
N LYS A 26 -1.19 -6.12 3.36
CA LYS A 26 0.27 -6.21 3.50
C LYS A 26 0.83 -4.90 4.06
N PRO A 27 1.90 -4.93 4.87
CA PRO A 27 2.56 -3.71 5.30
C PRO A 27 3.16 -2.97 4.10
N LYS A 28 3.14 -1.63 4.15
CA LYS A 28 3.76 -0.78 3.11
C LYS A 28 5.23 -1.18 2.92
N GLN A 29 5.59 -1.52 1.69
CA GLN A 29 6.96 -1.83 1.32
C GLN A 29 7.39 -0.92 0.17
N SER A 30 7.69 0.34 0.52
CA SER A 30 8.09 1.35 -0.46
C SER A 30 9.46 0.99 -1.07
N PRO A 31 9.62 1.05 -2.40
CA PRO A 31 10.92 0.85 -3.05
C PRO A 31 11.92 1.93 -2.62
N GLU A 32 12.99 1.55 -1.91
CA GLU A 32 13.98 2.50 -1.36
C GLU A 32 14.90 3.14 -2.43
N HIS A 33 14.99 2.53 -3.61
CA HIS A 33 15.93 2.92 -4.66
C HIS A 33 15.32 3.82 -5.74
N ASP A 34 14.01 4.07 -5.71
CA ASP A 34 13.33 4.89 -6.70
C ASP A 34 12.26 5.77 -6.01
N PRO A 35 12.55 7.05 -5.77
CA PRO A 35 11.65 7.94 -5.02
C PRO A 35 10.35 8.25 -5.78
N GLN A 36 10.37 8.14 -7.11
CA GLN A 36 9.16 8.29 -7.93
C GLN A 36 8.25 7.09 -7.73
N ALA A 37 8.77 5.88 -7.90
CA ALA A 37 8.07 4.63 -7.62
C ALA A 37 7.54 4.56 -6.18
N ALA A 38 8.32 5.00 -5.20
CA ALA A 38 7.90 5.07 -3.80
C ALA A 38 6.67 5.96 -3.64
N SER A 39 6.68 7.14 -4.25
CA SER A 39 5.54 8.06 -4.21
C SER A 39 4.30 7.49 -4.91
N MET A 40 4.48 6.85 -6.08
CA MET A 40 3.37 6.23 -6.83
C MET A 40 2.76 5.02 -6.10
N TYR A 41 3.60 4.20 -5.46
CA TYR A 41 3.17 3.08 -4.62
C TYR A 41 2.39 3.57 -3.40
N ASP A 42 2.89 4.58 -2.70
CA ASP A 42 2.20 5.14 -1.53
C ASP A 42 0.83 5.74 -1.90
N LEU A 43 0.70 6.38 -3.07
CA LEU A 43 -0.58 6.86 -3.59
C LEU A 43 -1.58 5.71 -3.77
N GLY A 44 -1.21 4.66 -4.52
CA GLY A 44 -2.06 3.51 -4.76
C GLY A 44 -2.42 2.74 -3.49
N TYR A 45 -1.48 2.60 -2.56
CA TYR A 45 -1.72 1.96 -1.27
C TYR A 45 -2.72 2.76 -0.43
N CYS A 46 -2.62 4.09 -0.39
CA CYS A 46 -3.61 4.91 0.31
C CYS A 46 -5.00 4.78 -0.34
N GLU A 47 -5.10 4.77 -1.67
CA GLU A 47 -6.37 4.54 -2.37
C GLU A 47 -6.96 3.16 -2.04
N GLY A 48 -6.14 2.11 -2.05
CA GLY A 48 -6.56 0.76 -1.68
C GLY A 48 -7.00 0.64 -0.22
N GLU A 49 -6.33 1.33 0.70
CA GLU A 49 -6.69 1.36 2.12
C GLU A 49 -8.03 2.08 2.34
N ILE A 50 -8.27 3.18 1.61
CA ILE A 50 -9.54 3.93 1.63
C ILE A 50 -10.67 3.10 1.00
N GLU A 51 -10.44 2.48 -0.15
CA GLU A 51 -11.45 1.70 -0.88
C GLU A 51 -11.81 0.39 -0.16
N ARG A 52 -10.84 -0.26 0.51
CA ARG A 52 -11.07 -1.39 1.42
C ARG A 52 -11.82 -0.97 2.69
N SER A 53 -11.81 0.31 3.04
CA SER A 53 -12.39 0.82 4.28
C SER A 53 -13.71 1.56 4.07
N PRO A 54 -14.87 0.90 4.24
CA PRO A 54 -16.07 1.65 4.56
C PRO A 54 -16.25 1.88 6.07
N ILE A 55 -15.67 1.07 6.99
CA ILE A 55 -16.07 1.10 8.42
C ILE A 55 -14.97 0.69 9.44
N GLU A 56 -13.87 0.04 9.04
CA GLU A 56 -12.96 -0.63 10.02
C GLU A 56 -11.94 0.32 10.70
N SER A 57 -11.78 1.55 10.19
CA SER A 57 -10.80 2.52 10.70
C SER A 57 -11.31 3.40 11.86
N LYS A 58 -12.52 3.15 12.38
CA LYS A 58 -13.05 3.85 13.57
C LYS A 58 -12.91 3.08 14.89
N THR A 59 -12.32 1.88 14.92
CA THR A 59 -12.27 1.09 16.17
C THR A 59 -10.89 0.85 16.79
N ASN A 60 -9.77 1.19 16.12
CA ASN A 60 -8.43 0.97 16.72
C ASN A 60 -7.79 2.17 17.44
N LYS A 61 -8.51 3.28 17.62
CA LYS A 61 -8.10 4.37 18.54
C LYS A 61 -8.93 4.48 19.83
N ILE A 62 -9.82 3.52 20.11
CA ILE A 62 -10.65 3.50 21.33
C ILE A 62 -10.48 2.20 22.13
N LYS A 63 -9.26 1.64 22.22
CA LYS A 63 -8.92 0.65 23.26
C LYS A 63 -7.49 0.87 23.75
N LYS A 64 -7.27 2.01 24.42
CA LYS A 64 -6.31 2.06 25.51
C LYS A 64 -7.11 2.22 26.80
N ILE A 65 -7.74 1.13 27.23
CA ILE A 65 -8.36 1.00 28.55
C ILE A 65 -7.42 0.16 29.40
N LYS A 66 -6.88 0.77 30.45
CA LYS A 66 -6.45 0.16 31.73
C LYS A 66 -6.23 1.36 32.66
N ALA A 67 -7.15 1.74 33.55
CA ALA A 67 -7.63 1.00 34.72
C ALA A 67 -6.46 0.46 35.54
N GLU A 68 -5.83 1.35 36.31
CA GLU A 68 -5.31 1.07 37.65
C GLU A 68 -5.23 2.38 38.44
#